data_AF-A0A7K5T0G0-F1
#
_entry.id   AF-A0A7K5T0G0-F1
#
_cell.length_a   1.000
_cell.length_b   1.000
_cell.length_c   1.000
_cell.angle_alpha   90.00
_cell.angle_beta   90.00
_cell.angle_gamma   90.00
#
_symmetry.space_group_name_H-M   'P 1'
#
loop_
_entity.id
_entity.type
_entity.pdbx_description
1 polymer ?
#
loop_
_entity_poly.entity_id
_entity_poly.type
_entity_poly.pdbx_seq_one_letter_code
_entity_poly.pdbx_strand_id
1 'polypeptide(L)'
;LISSVDPAFLKLTQADERIYREFRGTFRNLRVDVLDPEELKSEAAKAKWRPFCLSFEGVVEDFNFGTLLRLDSRGGYTEENSILG
;
A
#
# COMPACT_ATOMS: atom_id res chain seq x y z
N LEU A 1 10.26 12.04 -8.44
CA LEU A 1 9.41 12.46 -7.30
C LEU A 1 10.16 12.27 -5.98
N ILE A 2 10.36 11.03 -5.51
CA ILE A 2 11.13 10.75 -4.27
C ILE A 2 12.61 11.15 -4.34
N SER A 3 13.16 11.31 -5.55
CA SER A 3 14.51 11.83 -5.79
C SER A 3 14.57 13.36 -5.92
N SER A 4 13.42 14.03 -5.87
CA SER A 4 13.27 15.45 -6.23
C SER A 4 12.74 16.30 -5.06
N VAL A 5 12.02 15.69 -4.12
CA VAL A 5 11.51 16.32 -2.90
C VAL A 5 11.69 15.35 -1.74
N ASP A 6 11.84 15.87 -0.52
CA ASP A 6 11.86 15.04 0.68
C ASP A 6 10.51 14.28 0.79
N PRO A 7 10.51 12.94 0.76
CA PRO A 7 9.30 12.14 0.78
C PRO A 7 8.42 12.38 2.00
N ALA A 8 8.96 12.88 3.11
CA ALA A 8 8.18 13.17 4.32
C ALA A 8 7.10 14.24 4.11
N PHE A 9 7.28 15.12 3.11
CA PHE A 9 6.30 16.15 2.76
C PHE A 9 5.38 15.74 1.61
N LEU A 10 5.59 14.57 1.01
CA LEU A 10 4.75 14.11 -0.07
C LEU A 10 3.38 13.71 0.48
N LYS A 11 2.33 14.38 -0.01
CA LYS A 11 0.94 14.00 0.22
C LYS A 11 0.38 13.36 -1.05
N LEU A 12 -0.10 12.13 -0.91
CA LEU A 12 -0.66 11.34 -2.00
C LEU A 12 -2.16 11.58 -2.13
N THR A 13 -2.84 11.74 -1.01
CA THR A 13 -4.27 12.02 -0.94
C THR A 13 -4.59 13.02 0.19
N GLN A 14 -5.80 13.56 0.20
CA GLN A 14 -6.29 14.34 1.34
C GLN A 14 -6.56 13.48 2.58
N ALA A 15 -6.60 12.15 2.43
CA ALA A 15 -6.95 11.18 3.46
C ALA A 15 -5.73 10.43 4.04
N ASP A 16 -4.49 10.82 3.70
CA ASP A 16 -3.27 10.07 4.05
C ASP A 16 -3.16 9.71 5.54
N GLU A 17 -3.45 10.65 6.44
CA GLU A 17 -3.40 10.39 7.90
C GLU A 17 -4.44 9.34 8.33
N ARG A 18 -5.64 9.38 7.73
CA ARG A 18 -6.69 8.41 8.01
C ARG A 18 -6.31 7.03 7.48
N ILE A 19 -5.82 6.97 6.24
CA ILE A 19 -5.34 5.75 5.60
C ILE A 19 -4.23 5.11 6.45
N TYR A 20 -3.22 5.90 6.84
CA TYR A 20 -2.11 5.40 7.65
C TYR A 20 -2.56 4.85 8.99
N ARG A 21 -3.45 5.55 9.69
CA ARG A 21 -4.00 5.12 10.99
C ARG A 21 -4.80 3.82 10.86
N GLU A 22 -5.72 3.72 9.89
CA GLU A 22 -6.51 2.52 9.66
C GLU A 22 -5.64 1.34 9.20
N PHE A 23 -4.64 1.60 8.36
CA PHE A 23 -3.67 0.62 7.89
C PHE A 23 -2.87 0.05 9.06
N ARG A 24 -2.30 0.90 9.91
CA ARG A 24 -1.55 0.46 11.10
C ARG A 24 -2.44 -0.23 12.14
N GLY A 25 -3.73 0.08 12.20
CA GLY A 25 -4.69 -0.65 13.05
C GLY A 25 -5.03 -2.04 12.51
N THR A 26 -5.23 -2.16 11.20
CA THR A 26 -5.66 -3.40 10.52
C THR A 26 -4.49 -4.37 10.31
N PHE A 27 -3.36 -3.86 9.83
CA PHE A 27 -2.17 -4.62 9.46
C PHE A 27 -1.00 -4.35 10.42
N ARG A 28 -1.28 -4.44 11.74
CA ARG A 28 -0.32 -4.13 12.82
C ARG A 28 1.05 -4.80 12.69
N ASN A 29 1.06 -6.03 12.19
CA ASN A 29 2.26 -6.86 12.13
C ASN A 29 2.90 -6.88 10.74
N LEU A 30 2.29 -6.22 9.75
CA LEU A 30 2.80 -6.21 8.38
C LEU A 30 4.09 -5.39 8.33
N ARG A 31 5.16 -6.03 7.86
CA ARG A 31 6.45 -5.37 7.61
C ARG A 31 6.37 -4.61 6.30
N VAL A 32 6.65 -3.31 6.34
CA VAL A 32 6.51 -2.42 5.17
C VAL A 32 7.83 -2.19 4.43
N ASP A 33 8.95 -2.58 5.05
CA ASP A 33 10.28 -2.53 4.47
C ASP A 33 10.50 -3.69 3.48
N VAL A 34 9.99 -4.87 3.83
CA VAL A 34 9.99 -6.07 2.98
C VAL A 34 8.63 -6.76 3.10
N LEU A 35 7.91 -6.84 1.99
CA LEU A 35 6.58 -7.43 1.89
C LEU A 35 6.67 -8.87 1.39
N ASP A 36 5.96 -9.77 2.05
CA ASP A 36 5.73 -11.13 1.55
C ASP A 36 4.53 -11.11 0.57
N PRO A 37 4.70 -11.54 -0.69
CA PRO A 37 3.59 -11.66 -1.65
C PRO A 37 2.40 -12.46 -1.13
N GLU A 38 2.60 -13.46 -0.27
CA GLU A 38 1.51 -14.26 0.29
C GLU A 38 0.64 -13.48 1.29
N GLU A 39 1.23 -12.51 2.00
CA GLU A 39 0.50 -11.58 2.88
C GLU A 39 -0.33 -10.54 2.11
N LEU A 40 -0.19 -10.50 0.78
CA LEU A 40 -0.92 -9.61 -0.11
C LEU A 40 -1.90 -10.37 -1.03
N LYS A 41 -1.51 -11.56 -1.52
CA LYS A 41 -2.22 -12.29 -2.58
C LYS A 41 -2.94 -13.56 -2.12
N SER A 42 -2.65 -14.09 -0.93
CA SER A 42 -3.41 -15.24 -0.42
C SER A 42 -4.89 -14.91 -0.24
N GLU A 43 -5.78 -15.90 -0.29
CA GLU A 43 -7.21 -15.64 -0.12
C GLU A 43 -7.55 -15.03 1.25
N ALA A 44 -6.83 -15.45 2.30
CA ALA A 44 -6.95 -14.87 3.64
C ALA A 44 -6.47 -13.41 3.67
N ALA A 45 -5.38 -13.08 2.97
CA ALA A 45 -4.92 -11.71 2.83
C ALA A 45 -5.95 -10.85 2.09
N LYS A 46 -6.42 -11.31 0.92
CA LYS A 46 -7.44 -10.60 0.14
C LYS A 46 -8.73 -10.37 0.94
N ALA A 47 -9.14 -11.32 1.78
CA ALA A 47 -10.29 -11.17 2.66
C ALA A 47 -10.13 -10.04 3.70
N LYS A 48 -8.89 -9.69 4.08
CA LYS A 48 -8.58 -8.53 4.94
C LYS A 48 -8.40 -7.24 4.14
N TRP A 49 -7.74 -7.31 2.99
CA TRP A 49 -7.48 -6.14 2.13
C TRP A 49 -8.74 -5.55 1.51
N ARG A 50 -9.67 -6.39 1.03
CA ARG A 50 -10.93 -5.93 0.42
C ARG A 50 -11.75 -4.98 1.31
N PRO A 51 -12.12 -5.34 2.56
CA PRO A 51 -12.89 -4.42 3.41
C PRO A 51 -12.10 -3.17 3.80
N PHE A 52 -10.76 -3.27 3.91
CA PHE A 52 -9.91 -2.10 4.13
C PHE A 52 -9.98 -1.14 2.94
N CYS A 53 -9.82 -1.60 1.70
CA CYS A 53 -9.90 -0.72 0.53
C CYS A 53 -11.31 -0.13 0.35
N LEU A 54 -12.35 -0.93 0.57
CA LEU A 54 -13.75 -0.49 0.48
C LEU A 54 -14.11 0.57 1.53
N SER A 55 -13.41 0.66 2.67
CA SER A 55 -13.67 1.72 3.67
C SER A 55 -13.32 3.14 3.16
N PHE A 56 -12.63 3.22 2.03
CA PHE A 56 -12.25 4.45 1.33
C PHE A 56 -13.04 4.69 0.04
N GLU A 57 -14.03 3.87 -0.27
CA GLU A 57 -14.94 4.12 -1.40
C GLU A 57 -15.64 5.48 -1.21
N GLY A 58 -15.58 6.33 -2.24
CA GLY A 58 -16.09 7.72 -2.19
C GLY A 58 -15.25 8.71 -1.37
N VAL A 59 -14.16 8.26 -0.74
CA VAL A 59 -13.17 9.10 -0.04
C VAL A 59 -11.90 9.27 -0.88
N VAL A 60 -11.48 8.18 -1.52
CA VAL A 60 -10.38 8.15 -2.48
C VAL A 60 -11.00 7.81 -3.83
N GLU A 61 -10.87 8.73 -4.79
CA GLU A 61 -11.50 8.63 -6.12
C GLU A 61 -11.15 7.33 -6.84
N ASP A 62 -9.86 6.98 -6.83
CA ASP A 62 -9.30 5.83 -7.54
C ASP A 62 -8.83 4.72 -6.57
N PHE A 63 -9.62 4.43 -5.53
CA PHE A 63 -9.23 3.47 -4.48
C PHE A 63 -8.93 2.04 -4.97
N ASN A 64 -9.39 1.69 -6.18
CA ASN A 64 -9.21 0.38 -6.82
C ASN A 64 -8.29 0.43 -8.06
N PHE A 65 -7.55 1.52 -8.25
CA PHE A 65 -6.64 1.67 -9.38
C PHE A 65 -5.38 0.81 -9.19
N GLY A 66 -5.15 -0.09 -10.15
CA GLY A 66 -4.03 -1.01 -10.11
C GLY A 66 -2.69 -0.27 -10.13
N THR A 67 -1.85 -0.52 -9.12
CA THR A 67 -0.57 0.18 -8.95
C THR A 67 0.59 -0.81 -8.84
N LEU A 68 1.74 -0.45 -9.40
CA LEU A 68 2.96 -1.24 -9.25
C LEU A 68 3.60 -0.96 -7.88
N LEU A 69 3.73 -1.99 -7.05
CA LEU A 69 4.30 -1.93 -5.72
C LEU A 69 5.63 -2.66 -5.66
N ARG A 70 6.63 -2.09 -4.96
CA ARG A 70 7.89 -2.78 -4.66
C ARG A 70 7.73 -3.70 -3.45
N LEU A 71 8.28 -4.90 -3.53
CA LEU A 71 8.29 -5.87 -2.42
C LEU A 71 9.33 -5.50 -1.36
N ASP A 72 10.55 -5.15 -1.77
CA ASP A 72 11.60 -4.58 -0.93
C ASP A 72 11.74 -3.08 -1.23
N SER A 73 11.54 -2.24 -0.22
CA SER A 73 11.58 -0.79 -0.35
C SER A 73 12.96 -0.24 -0.70
N ARG A 74 14.03 -1.01 -0.44
CA ARG A 74 15.43 -0.65 -0.70
C ARG A 74 15.85 -0.96 -2.13
N GLY A 75 15.12 -1.86 -2.80
CA GLY A 75 15.35 -2.24 -4.19
C GLY A 75 14.68 -1.30 -5.19
N GLY A 76 15.08 -1.42 -6.46
CA GLY A 76 14.39 -0.79 -7.59
C GLY A 76 13.16 -1.56 -8.04
N TYR A 77 12.47 -1.07 -9.07
CA TYR A 77 11.44 -1.85 -9.76
C TYR A 77 12.12 -2.86 -10.69
N THR A 78 11.94 -4.15 -10.39
CA THR A 78 12.33 -5.29 -11.24
C THR A 78 11.19 -6.31 -11.27
N GLU A 79 11.27 -7.33 -12.12
CA GLU A 79 10.26 -8.40 -12.18
C GLU A 79 10.12 -9.13 -10.83
N GLU A 80 11.25 -9.40 -10.18
CA GLU A 80 11.30 -10.14 -8.91
C GLU A 80 10.91 -9.27 -7.71
N ASN A 81 11.10 -7.95 -7.80
CA ASN A 81 10.85 -7.01 -6.71
C ASN A 81 9.54 -6.22 -6.88
N SER A 82 8.68 -6.56 -7.85
CA SER A 82 7.47 -5.79 -8.11
C SER A 82 6.23 -6.65 -8.25
N ILE A 83 5.09 -6.15 -7.77
CA ILE A 83 3.78 -6.76 -7.96
C ILE A 83 2.74 -5.70 -8.35
N LEU A 84 1.68 -6.14 -9.02
CA LEU A 84 0.46 -5.34 -9.17
C LEU A 84 -0.40 -5.51 -7.91
N GLY A 85 -0.74 -4.38 -7.29
CA GLY A 85 -1.69 -4.26 -6.18
C GLY A 85 -3.05 -3.76 -6.64
#